data_AF-A0A3M1MHL5-F1
#
_entry.id   AF-A0A3M1MHL5-F1
#
_cell.length_a   1.000
_cell.length_b   1.000
_cell.length_c   1.000
_cell.angle_alpha   90.00
_cell.angle_beta   90.00
_cell.angle_gamma   90.00
#
_symmetry.space_group_name_H-M   'P 1'
#
loop_
_entity.id
_entity.type
_entity.pdbx_description
1 polymer ?
#
loop_
_entity_poly.entity_id
_entity_poly.type
_entity_poly.pdbx_seq_one_letter_code
_entity_poly.pdbx_strand_id
1 'polypeptide(L)'
;MTALAEIRRRSGWGDMLEGQPQHALIAITMTAGALCLLAAPAEAPRLLGLTSHGWAVLSIALALAHQLMVAIVFRLQLHRNLMHRLFGDADLRVWAAMFMPLLAARPVTVFMAGWADTTALTGWRWFEIPLGLALLAAAVWAMHSVIVHFTIPRALGGDHFRQH
;
A
#
# COMPACT_ATOMS: atom_id res chain seq x y z
N MET A 1 10.63 -28.75 3.26
CA MET A 1 11.63 -27.88 3.93
C MET A 1 12.75 -27.38 3.01
N THR A 2 12.87 -27.87 1.77
CA THR A 2 14.02 -27.60 0.87
C THR A 2 13.93 -26.28 0.09
N ALA A 3 12.75 -25.82 -0.35
CA ALA A 3 12.68 -24.74 -1.33
C ALA A 3 13.17 -23.34 -0.84
N LEU A 4 12.73 -22.85 0.32
CA LEU A 4 13.19 -21.53 0.84
C LEU A 4 14.66 -21.55 1.27
N ALA A 5 15.09 -22.63 1.92
CA ALA A 5 16.48 -22.81 2.31
C ALA A 5 17.41 -22.89 1.08
N GLU A 6 16.96 -23.53 0.01
CA GLU A 6 17.68 -23.61 -1.26
C GLU A 6 17.76 -22.26 -1.98
N ILE A 7 16.66 -21.49 -2.02
CA ILE A 7 16.65 -20.11 -2.55
C ILE A 7 17.69 -19.26 -1.81
N ARG A 8 17.67 -19.28 -0.47
CA ARG A 8 18.61 -18.49 0.37
C ARG A 8 20.06 -18.87 0.13
N ARG A 9 20.33 -20.16 -0.08
CA ARG A 9 21.69 -20.67 -0.33
C ARG A 9 22.22 -20.27 -1.71
N ARG A 10 21.34 -20.13 -2.70
CA ARG A 10 21.71 -19.77 -4.08
C ARG A 10 21.67 -18.26 -4.34
N SER A 11 20.89 -17.51 -3.59
CA SER A 11 20.63 -16.10 -3.91
C SER A 11 21.79 -15.17 -3.55
N GLY A 12 22.18 -14.34 -4.52
CA GLY A 12 23.16 -13.26 -4.35
C GLY A 12 22.51 -11.93 -4.00
N TRP A 13 23.33 -10.87 -3.95
CA TRP A 13 22.84 -9.49 -3.75
C TRP A 13 22.14 -8.92 -5.00
N GLY A 14 22.48 -9.41 -6.20
CA GLY A 14 21.84 -9.00 -7.44
C GLY A 14 20.36 -9.38 -7.52
N ASP A 15 20.00 -10.56 -7.01
CA ASP A 15 18.62 -11.07 -6.99
C ASP A 15 17.71 -10.18 -6.12
N MET A 16 18.28 -9.51 -5.11
CA MET A 16 17.55 -8.54 -4.31
C MET A 16 17.12 -7.31 -5.11
N LEU A 17 17.79 -6.99 -6.20
CA LEU A 17 17.45 -5.86 -7.07
C LEU A 17 16.61 -6.29 -8.29
N GLU A 18 16.40 -7.58 -8.50
CA GLU A 18 15.65 -8.10 -9.65
C GLU A 18 14.22 -7.52 -9.67
N GLY A 19 13.86 -6.90 -10.80
CA GLY A 19 12.56 -6.22 -10.99
C GLY A 19 12.38 -4.89 -10.25
N GLN A 20 13.29 -4.51 -9.32
CA GLN A 20 13.18 -3.25 -8.58
C GLN A 20 13.26 -2.00 -9.45
N PRO A 21 14.09 -1.93 -10.50
CA PRO A 21 14.09 -0.79 -11.42
C PRO A 21 12.73 -0.57 -12.09
N GLN A 22 12.01 -1.64 -12.46
CA GLN A 22 10.68 -1.54 -13.07
C GLN A 22 9.65 -1.01 -12.05
N HIS A 23 9.65 -1.54 -10.83
CA HIS A 23 8.78 -1.05 -9.77
C HIS A 23 9.06 0.42 -9.44
N ALA A 24 10.33 0.82 -9.37
CA ALA A 24 10.74 2.19 -9.16
C ALA A 24 10.26 3.10 -10.29
N LEU A 25 10.43 2.69 -11.55
CA LEU A 25 9.96 3.46 -12.70
C LEU A 25 8.44 3.65 -12.68
N ILE A 26 7.67 2.60 -12.37
CA ILE A 26 6.21 2.69 -12.24
C ILE A 26 5.85 3.64 -11.09
N ALA A 27 6.47 3.49 -9.93
CA ALA A 27 6.20 4.36 -8.78
C ALA A 27 6.50 5.83 -9.08
N ILE A 28 7.63 6.11 -9.75
CA ILE A 28 8.03 7.47 -10.15
C ILE A 28 7.04 8.05 -11.16
N THR A 29 6.72 7.31 -12.22
CA THR A 29 5.83 7.82 -13.28
C THR A 29 4.40 8.02 -12.78
N MET A 30 3.86 7.09 -11.98
CA MET A 30 2.55 7.26 -11.35
C MET A 30 2.52 8.42 -10.36
N THR A 31 3.57 8.58 -9.55
CA THR A 31 3.67 9.70 -8.60
C THR A 31 3.76 11.03 -9.33
N ALA A 32 4.63 11.14 -10.33
CA ALA A 32 4.77 12.35 -11.13
C ALA A 32 3.45 12.69 -11.84
N GLY A 33 2.81 11.70 -12.47
CA GLY A 33 1.51 11.88 -13.11
C GLY A 33 0.43 12.36 -12.14
N ALA A 34 0.34 11.74 -10.96
CA ALA A 34 -0.61 12.15 -9.92
C ALA A 34 -0.34 13.59 -9.44
N LEU A 35 0.92 13.94 -9.16
CA LEU A 35 1.30 15.29 -8.71
C LEU A 35 1.02 16.36 -9.78
N CYS A 36 1.26 16.05 -11.06
CA CYS A 36 0.94 16.98 -12.17
C CYS A 36 -0.56 17.23 -12.34
N LEU A 37 -1.41 16.27 -11.94
CA LEU A 37 -2.86 16.36 -12.04
C LEU A 37 -3.52 16.92 -10.77
N LEU A 38 -2.79 17.01 -9.65
CA LEU A 38 -3.33 17.54 -8.41
C LEU A 38 -3.50 19.05 -8.48
N ALA A 39 -4.75 19.50 -8.39
CA ALA A 39 -5.07 20.90 -8.23
C ALA A 39 -4.94 21.34 -6.77
N ALA A 40 -4.42 22.55 -6.56
CA ALA A 40 -4.34 23.19 -5.24
C ALA A 40 -5.09 24.54 -5.29
N PRO A 41 -6.41 24.55 -5.00
CA PRO A 41 -7.18 25.79 -4.97
C PRO A 41 -6.62 26.75 -3.91
N ALA A 42 -6.56 28.05 -4.24
CA ALA A 42 -6.02 29.07 -3.34
C ALA A 42 -6.77 29.15 -2.01
N GLU A 43 -8.09 28.95 -2.04
CA GLU A 43 -8.97 28.96 -0.86
C GLU A 43 -9.55 27.56 -0.58
N ALA A 44 -8.67 26.55 -0.50
CA ALA A 44 -9.11 25.19 -0.16
C ALA A 44 -9.47 25.07 1.34
N PRO A 45 -10.63 24.50 1.70
CA PRO A 45 -10.95 24.21 3.09
C PRO A 45 -9.98 23.19 3.67
N ARG A 46 -9.83 23.21 5.01
CA ARG A 46 -8.95 22.29 5.74
C ARG A 46 -9.77 21.30 6.55
N LEU A 47 -9.42 20.03 6.45
CA LEU A 47 -9.93 18.93 7.25
C LEU A 47 -8.80 18.40 8.12
N LEU A 48 -8.95 18.48 9.45
CA LEU A 48 -7.92 18.12 10.44
C LEU A 48 -6.54 18.76 10.14
N GLY A 49 -6.55 20.01 9.67
CA GLY A 49 -5.34 20.80 9.39
C GLY A 49 -4.76 20.66 7.98
N LEU A 50 -5.24 19.73 7.16
CA LEU A 50 -4.78 19.52 5.78
C LEU A 50 -5.87 19.86 4.76
N THR A 51 -5.48 20.40 3.60
CA THR A 51 -6.35 20.58 2.43
C THR A 51 -6.56 19.26 1.68
N SER A 52 -7.48 19.20 0.72
CA SER A 52 -7.62 18.04 -0.19
C SER A 52 -6.30 17.65 -0.85
N HIS A 53 -5.56 18.65 -1.36
CA HIS A 53 -4.20 18.48 -1.89
C HIS A 53 -3.24 17.89 -0.84
N GLY A 54 -3.25 18.43 0.39
CA GLY A 54 -2.41 17.91 1.48
C GLY A 54 -2.69 16.45 1.82
N TRP A 55 -3.97 16.08 1.90
CA TRP A 55 -4.39 14.69 2.11
C TRP A 55 -4.02 13.78 0.94
N ALA A 56 -4.13 14.26 -0.31
CA ALA A 56 -3.74 13.51 -1.49
C ALA A 56 -2.23 13.25 -1.52
N VAL A 57 -1.40 14.27 -1.25
CA VAL A 57 0.06 14.12 -1.13
C VAL A 57 0.43 13.16 0.00
N LEU A 58 -0.23 13.26 1.16
CA LEU A 58 -0.02 12.33 2.27
C LEU A 58 -0.37 10.89 1.89
N SER A 59 -1.48 10.68 1.17
CA SER A 59 -1.87 9.37 0.66
C SER A 59 -0.83 8.77 -0.29
N ILE A 60 -0.32 9.57 -1.23
CA ILE A 60 0.77 9.18 -2.14
C ILE A 60 2.03 8.82 -1.34
N ALA A 61 2.44 9.66 -0.40
CA ALA A 61 3.62 9.43 0.44
C ALA A 61 3.50 8.14 1.26
N LEU A 62 2.33 7.88 1.87
CA LEU A 62 2.06 6.65 2.60
C LEU A 62 2.07 5.42 1.69
N ALA A 63 1.52 5.53 0.48
CA ALA A 63 1.59 4.45 -0.50
C ALA A 63 3.04 4.11 -0.86
N LEU A 64 3.87 5.12 -1.14
CA LEU A 64 5.29 4.93 -1.44
C LEU A 64 6.05 4.34 -0.25
N ALA A 65 5.84 4.87 0.96
CA ALA A 65 6.47 4.36 2.17
C ALA A 65 6.10 2.90 2.44
N HIS A 66 4.83 2.54 2.28
CA HIS A 66 4.35 1.17 2.41
C HIS A 66 5.00 0.25 1.36
N GLN A 67 5.00 0.64 0.07
CA GLN A 67 5.60 -0.16 -1.00
C GLN A 67 7.11 -0.36 -0.78
N LEU A 68 7.83 0.67 -0.37
CA LEU A 68 9.26 0.59 -0.06
C LEU A 68 9.51 -0.36 1.12
N MET A 69 8.75 -0.23 2.20
CA MET A 69 8.86 -1.10 3.36
C MET A 69 8.61 -2.57 2.99
N VAL A 70 7.55 -2.84 2.23
CA VAL A 70 7.22 -4.20 1.75
C VAL A 70 8.33 -4.75 0.86
N ALA A 71 8.81 -3.98 -0.12
CA ALA A 71 9.87 -4.39 -1.01
C ALA A 71 11.15 -4.77 -0.23
N ILE A 72 11.55 -3.95 0.74
CA ILE A 72 12.72 -4.21 1.57
C ILE A 72 12.51 -5.43 2.46
N VAL A 73 11.42 -5.46 3.25
CA VAL A 73 11.20 -6.50 4.25
C VAL A 73 10.96 -7.85 3.59
N PHE A 74 10.13 -7.95 2.54
CA PHE A 74 9.88 -9.23 1.87
C PHE A 74 11.12 -9.78 1.21
N ARG A 75 11.95 -8.95 0.56
CA ARG A 75 13.20 -9.43 -0.06
C ARG A 75 14.21 -9.87 0.99
N LEU A 76 14.40 -9.09 2.05
CA LEU A 76 15.28 -9.48 3.15
C LEU A 76 14.78 -10.71 3.89
N GLN A 77 13.46 -10.89 4.01
CA GLN A 77 12.86 -12.07 4.60
C GLN A 77 13.06 -13.30 3.70
N LEU A 78 12.84 -13.16 2.40
CA LEU A 78 13.00 -14.23 1.41
C LEU A 78 14.46 -14.70 1.35
N HIS A 79 15.40 -13.78 1.14
CA HIS A 79 16.81 -14.11 0.89
C HIS A 79 17.64 -14.28 2.17
N ARG A 80 17.28 -13.63 3.28
CA ARG A 80 18.12 -13.59 4.50
C ARG A 80 17.39 -13.98 5.78
N ASN A 81 16.10 -14.30 5.71
CA ASN A 81 15.27 -14.65 6.87
C ASN A 81 15.29 -13.58 7.97
N LEU A 82 15.40 -12.30 7.59
CA LEU A 82 15.74 -11.21 8.51
C LEU A 82 14.75 -11.07 9.69
N MET A 83 13.44 -11.05 9.43
CA MET A 83 12.44 -10.85 10.47
C MET A 83 12.44 -11.99 11.47
N HIS A 84 12.60 -13.23 11.00
CA HIS A 84 12.72 -14.39 11.88
C HIS A 84 14.01 -14.34 12.71
N ARG A 85 15.12 -13.89 12.13
CA ARG A 85 16.40 -13.75 12.87
C ARG A 85 16.34 -12.66 13.95
N LEU A 86 15.56 -11.60 13.72
CA LEU A 86 15.44 -10.48 14.66
C LEU A 86 14.36 -10.73 15.74
N PHE A 87 13.25 -11.37 15.38
CA PHE A 87 12.05 -11.47 16.22
C PHE A 87 11.58 -12.90 16.51
N GLY A 88 12.28 -13.91 16.00
CA GLY A 88 11.93 -15.32 16.18
C GLY A 88 10.50 -15.64 15.72
N ASP A 89 9.76 -16.35 16.57
CA ASP A 89 8.37 -16.77 16.29
C ASP A 89 7.37 -15.61 16.25
N ALA A 90 7.77 -14.42 16.73
CA ALA A 90 6.96 -13.21 16.68
C ALA A 90 7.09 -12.45 15.35
N ASP A 91 7.92 -12.93 14.41
CA ASP A 91 8.21 -12.30 13.11
C ASP A 91 6.96 -11.79 12.37
N LEU A 92 5.97 -12.65 12.13
CA LEU A 92 4.75 -12.31 11.41
C LEU A 92 3.88 -11.32 12.19
N ARG A 93 3.90 -11.38 13.52
CA ARG A 93 3.13 -10.46 14.37
C ARG A 93 3.74 -9.06 14.35
N VAL A 94 5.07 -8.96 14.46
CA VAL A 94 5.80 -7.69 14.35
C VAL A 94 5.63 -7.12 12.95
N TRP A 95 5.74 -7.95 11.91
CA TRP A 95 5.45 -7.56 10.53
C TRP A 95 4.04 -7.00 10.36
N ALA A 96 3.02 -7.70 10.87
CA ALA A 96 1.64 -7.25 10.83
C ALA A 96 1.45 -5.89 11.51
N ALA A 97 2.10 -5.67 12.67
CA ALA A 97 2.02 -4.43 13.42
C ALA A 97 2.62 -3.22 12.65
N MET A 98 3.60 -3.44 11.78
CA MET A 98 4.16 -2.39 10.91
C MET A 98 3.35 -2.23 9.62
N PHE A 99 2.95 -3.34 9.00
CA PHE A 99 2.28 -3.38 7.71
C PHE A 99 0.83 -2.89 7.75
N MET A 100 0.04 -3.37 8.72
CA MET A 100 -1.40 -3.12 8.76
C MET A 100 -1.76 -1.64 8.96
N PRO A 101 -1.10 -0.86 9.85
CA PRO A 101 -1.41 0.56 9.99
C PRO A 101 -1.16 1.34 8.70
N LEU A 102 -0.04 1.06 8.02
CA LEU A 102 0.27 1.70 6.73
C LEU A 102 -0.72 1.29 5.63
N LEU A 103 -1.15 0.02 5.61
CA LEU A 103 -2.16 -0.44 4.66
C LEU A 103 -3.51 0.25 4.92
N ALA A 104 -3.94 0.31 6.18
CA ALA A 104 -5.22 0.91 6.58
C ALA A 104 -5.23 2.43 6.43
N ALA A 105 -4.10 3.10 6.59
CA ALA A 105 -4.00 4.54 6.41
C ALA A 105 -4.33 4.97 4.97
N ARG A 106 -4.12 4.11 3.97
CA ARG A 106 -4.40 4.41 2.56
C ARG A 106 -5.88 4.73 2.28
N PRO A 107 -6.85 3.82 2.53
CA PRO A 107 -8.26 4.14 2.30
C PRO A 107 -8.74 5.32 3.15
N VAL A 108 -8.23 5.46 4.37
CA VAL A 108 -8.57 6.60 5.24
C VAL A 108 -8.11 7.91 4.61
N THR A 109 -6.85 8.03 4.21
CA THR A 109 -6.32 9.28 3.63
C THR A 109 -6.93 9.61 2.28
N VAL A 110 -7.22 8.62 1.43
CA VAL A 110 -7.97 8.84 0.18
C VAL A 110 -9.38 9.35 0.47
N PHE A 111 -10.07 8.78 1.44
CA PHE A 111 -11.39 9.26 1.87
C PHE A 111 -11.33 10.69 2.38
N MET A 112 -10.33 11.02 3.22
CA MET A 112 -10.13 12.39 3.73
C MET A 112 -9.81 13.39 2.59
N ALA A 113 -9.04 12.98 1.58
CA ALA A 113 -8.77 13.81 0.42
C ALA A 113 -10.05 14.15 -0.36
N GLY A 114 -10.90 13.15 -0.62
CA GLY A 114 -12.19 13.35 -1.28
C GLY A 114 -13.18 14.14 -0.42
N TRP A 115 -13.18 13.94 0.90
CA TRP A 115 -14.04 14.68 1.83
C TRP A 115 -13.67 16.15 1.93
N ALA A 116 -12.37 16.46 1.87
CA ALA A 116 -11.87 17.83 1.87
C ALA A 116 -11.96 18.51 0.50
N ASP A 117 -12.30 17.78 -0.57
CA ASP A 117 -12.40 18.32 -1.91
C ASP A 117 -13.77 18.93 -2.18
N THR A 118 -13.77 20.19 -2.61
CA THR A 118 -14.97 20.94 -2.98
C THR A 118 -15.15 21.05 -4.49
N THR A 119 -14.21 20.51 -5.26
CA THR A 119 -14.19 20.61 -6.72
C THR A 119 -15.09 19.54 -7.32
N ALA A 120 -16.06 19.93 -8.15
CA ALA A 120 -16.83 18.96 -8.92
C ALA A 120 -15.97 18.43 -10.08
N LEU A 121 -16.08 17.12 -10.37
CA LEU A 121 -15.32 16.50 -11.47
C LEU A 121 -15.85 16.93 -12.84
N THR A 122 -17.18 16.97 -12.99
CA THR A 122 -17.89 17.25 -14.25
C THR A 122 -19.05 18.23 -14.07
N GLY A 123 -19.41 18.55 -12.81
CA GLY A 123 -20.57 19.35 -12.46
C GLY A 123 -21.86 18.54 -12.30
N TRP A 124 -21.84 17.24 -12.62
CA TRP A 124 -23.01 16.35 -12.59
C TRP A 124 -23.03 15.52 -11.30
N ARG A 125 -23.08 16.22 -10.14
CA ARG A 125 -22.91 15.61 -8.81
C ARG A 125 -23.84 14.42 -8.53
N TRP A 126 -25.04 14.45 -9.09
CA TRP A 126 -26.03 13.39 -8.90
C TRP A 126 -25.64 12.06 -9.57
N PHE A 127 -24.72 12.07 -10.55
CA PHE A 127 -24.09 10.85 -11.09
C PHE A 127 -22.76 10.53 -10.40
N GLU A 128 -21.97 11.55 -10.09
CA GLU A 128 -20.66 11.39 -9.44
C GLU A 128 -20.78 10.67 -8.09
N ILE A 129 -21.79 11.03 -7.28
CA ILE A 129 -21.99 10.45 -5.96
C ILE A 129 -22.37 8.96 -6.04
N PRO A 130 -23.41 8.54 -6.80
CA PRO A 130 -23.73 7.12 -6.97
C PRO A 130 -22.57 6.30 -7.54
N LEU A 131 -21.83 6.84 -8.51
CA LEU A 131 -20.66 6.16 -9.08
C LEU A 131 -19.57 5.96 -8.03
N GLY A 132 -19.27 7.00 -7.24
CA GLY A 132 -18.33 6.90 -6.12
C GLY A 132 -18.77 5.87 -5.08
N LEU A 133 -20.06 5.84 -4.72
CA LEU A 133 -20.61 4.84 -3.81
C LEU A 133 -20.53 3.41 -4.37
N ALA A 134 -20.77 3.23 -5.67
CA ALA A 134 -20.64 1.93 -6.33
C ALA A 134 -19.18 1.42 -6.30
N LEU A 135 -18.22 2.31 -6.58
CA LEU A 135 -16.78 1.99 -6.50
C LEU A 135 -16.34 1.68 -5.06
N LEU A 136 -16.86 2.43 -4.08
CA LEU A 136 -16.60 2.17 -2.66
C LEU A 136 -17.18 0.80 -2.24
N ALA A 137 -18.41 0.47 -2.68
CA ALA A 137 -19.01 -0.83 -2.43
C ALA A 137 -18.18 -1.97 -3.03
N ALA A 138 -17.67 -1.80 -4.26
CA ALA A 138 -16.77 -2.75 -4.88
C ALA A 138 -15.45 -2.92 -4.10
N ALA A 139 -14.88 -1.84 -3.58
CA ALA A 139 -13.68 -1.89 -2.74
C ALA A 139 -13.92 -2.61 -1.41
N VAL A 140 -15.05 -2.36 -0.75
CA VAL A 140 -15.45 -3.07 0.48
C VAL A 140 -15.67 -4.56 0.20
N TRP A 141 -16.33 -4.89 -0.90
CA TRP A 141 -16.52 -6.28 -1.33
C TRP A 141 -15.18 -6.98 -1.60
N ALA A 142 -14.24 -6.31 -2.27
CA ALA A 142 -12.91 -6.85 -2.52
C ALA A 142 -12.16 -7.13 -1.20
N MET A 143 -12.23 -6.22 -0.23
CA MET A 143 -11.65 -6.43 1.09
C MET A 143 -12.31 -7.61 1.84
N HIS A 144 -13.65 -7.70 1.80
CA HIS A 144 -14.39 -8.83 2.37
C HIS A 144 -13.93 -10.16 1.74
N SER A 145 -13.80 -10.20 0.40
CA SER A 145 -13.29 -11.37 -0.32
C SER A 145 -11.89 -11.77 0.12
N VAL A 146 -10.98 -10.81 0.32
CA VAL A 146 -9.63 -11.07 0.85
C VAL A 146 -9.72 -11.69 2.26
N ILE A 147 -10.56 -11.15 3.14
CA ILE A 147 -10.68 -11.65 4.51
C ILE A 147 -11.25 -13.07 4.55
N VAL A 148 -12.32 -13.34 3.77
CA VAL A 148 -13.04 -14.62 3.78
C VAL A 148 -12.31 -15.71 3.00
N HIS A 149 -11.80 -15.40 1.81
CA HIS A 149 -11.26 -16.42 0.90
C HIS A 149 -9.73 -16.49 0.91
N PHE A 150 -9.04 -15.37 1.12
CA PHE A 150 -7.56 -15.34 1.09
C PHE A 150 -6.94 -15.47 2.48
N THR A 151 -7.61 -14.97 3.52
CA THR A 151 -7.18 -14.86 4.92
C THR A 151 -6.08 -13.81 5.18
N ILE A 152 -6.11 -13.20 6.37
CA ILE A 152 -5.17 -12.15 6.76
C ILE A 152 -3.70 -12.64 6.79
N PRO A 153 -3.35 -13.82 7.35
CA PRO A 153 -1.96 -14.27 7.36
C PRO A 153 -1.36 -14.43 5.96
N ARG A 154 -2.17 -14.87 4.99
CA ARG A 154 -1.75 -14.98 3.59
C ARG A 154 -1.66 -13.61 2.92
N ALA A 155 -2.61 -12.71 3.19
CA ALA A 155 -2.59 -11.32 2.72
C ALA A 155 -1.34 -10.55 3.18
N LEU A 156 -0.84 -10.88 4.38
CA LEU A 156 0.39 -10.33 4.92
C LEU A 156 1.68 -10.91 4.31
N GLY A 157 1.57 -11.86 3.37
CA GLY A 157 2.73 -12.56 2.80
C GLY A 157 3.32 -13.59 3.76
N GLY A 158 2.50 -14.24 4.59
CA GLY A 158 2.94 -15.27 5.54
C GLY A 158 3.68 -16.45 4.88
N ASP A 159 3.45 -16.68 3.59
CA ASP A 159 4.17 -17.63 2.74
C ASP A 159 5.67 -17.30 2.59
N HIS A 160 6.07 -16.04 2.75
CA HIS A 160 7.47 -15.62 2.79
C HIS A 160 8.15 -15.95 4.12
N PHE A 161 7.35 -16.17 5.17
CA PHE A 161 7.80 -16.48 6.52
C PHE A 161 7.80 -17.99 6.79
N ARG A 162 6.78 -18.69 6.30
CA ARG A 162 6.55 -20.12 6.57
C ARG A 162 6.14 -20.82 5.28
N GLN A 163 6.67 -22.02 5.05
CA GLN A 163 6.09 -22.94 4.07
C GLN A 163 4.84 -23.55 4.70
N HIS A 164 3.69 -23.37 4.07
CA HIS A 164 2.46 -24.10 4.40
C HIS A 164 2.45 -25.46 3.71
#